data_AF-A0A0N1IIE1-F1
#
_entry.id   AF-A0A0N1IIE1-F1
#
_cell.length_a   1.000
_cell.length_b   1.000
_cell.length_c   1.000
_cell.angle_alpha   90.00
_cell.angle_beta   90.00
_cell.angle_gamma   90.00
#
_symmetry.space_group_name_H-M   'P 1'
#
loop_
_entity.id
_entity.type
_entity.pdbx_description
1 polymer ?
#
loop_
_entity_poly.entity_id
_entity_poly.type
_entity_poly.pdbx_seq_one_letter_code
_entity_poly.pdbx_strand_id
1 'polypeptide(L)'
;MLLIHGVPEAKDENVTDVVAASLSARCKMADITPACIRTCHRMGKPRDDANPKPRPIVIKFKDVSLRDRIWNAKKTLKGTKITLSEFLTKPRHNAFLVARDYFGVSSCWTRDGCIHIKTIDGSRHKIESLAELQKLQTSHPRSQV
;
A
#
# COMPACT_ATOMS: atom_id res chain seq x y z
N MET A 1 2.35 -8.20 -0.20
CA MET A 1 2.90 -7.56 1.02
C MET A 1 2.24 -6.20 1.20
N LEU A 2 2.15 -5.71 2.44
CA LEU A 2 1.60 -4.38 2.72
C LEU A 2 2.69 -3.47 3.29
N LEU A 3 2.48 -2.15 3.14
CA LEU A 3 3.20 -1.11 3.85
C LEU A 3 2.24 -0.45 4.82
N ILE A 4 2.69 -0.23 6.05
CA ILE A 4 2.02 0.64 7.02
C ILE A 4 2.86 1.89 7.25
N HIS A 5 2.21 3.05 7.24
CA HIS A 5 2.84 4.35 7.45
C HIS A 5 2.30 4.99 8.72
N GLY A 6 3.08 5.89 9.33
CA GLY A 6 2.63 6.71 10.47
C GLY A 6 2.64 6.01 11.83
N VAL A 7 3.18 4.79 11.92
CA VAL A 7 3.44 4.11 13.20
C VAL A 7 4.66 4.78 13.87
N PRO A 8 4.54 5.39 15.07
CA PRO A 8 5.66 6.02 15.75
C PRO A 8 6.84 5.07 15.95
N GLU A 9 8.07 5.58 15.92
CA GLU A 9 9.28 4.80 16.22
C GLU A 9 9.64 4.95 17.70
N ALA A 10 10.08 3.86 18.30
CA ALA A 10 10.65 3.85 19.64
C ALA A 10 12.03 3.19 19.61
N LYS A 11 12.89 3.60 20.54
CA LYS A 11 14.18 2.95 20.73
C LYS A 11 13.96 1.49 21.14
N ASP A 12 14.74 0.58 20.56
CA ASP A 12 14.71 -0.85 20.86
C ASP A 12 13.31 -1.50 20.66
N GLU A 13 12.51 -0.96 19.73
CA GLU A 13 11.15 -1.46 19.47
C GLU A 13 11.14 -2.89 18.91
N ASN A 14 10.22 -3.72 19.39
CA ASN A 14 9.82 -4.93 18.67
C ASN A 14 8.81 -4.55 17.59
N VAL A 15 9.30 -4.36 16.36
CA VAL A 15 8.48 -3.97 15.20
C VAL A 15 7.27 -4.90 15.00
N THR A 16 7.41 -6.19 15.27
CA THR A 16 6.33 -7.17 15.10
C THR A 16 5.18 -6.91 16.07
N ASP A 17 5.51 -6.70 17.35
CA ASP A 17 4.52 -6.43 18.39
C ASP A 17 3.83 -5.09 18.16
N VAL A 18 4.60 -4.05 17.82
CA VAL A 18 4.08 -2.70 17.52
C VAL A 18 3.12 -2.73 16.34
N VAL A 19 3.45 -3.45 15.26
CA VAL A 19 2.57 -3.60 14.08
C VAL A 19 1.32 -4.38 14.42
N ALA A 20 1.43 -5.52 15.11
CA ALA A 20 0.29 -6.34 15.48
C ALA A 20 -0.69 -5.55 16.36
N ALA A 21 -0.18 -4.86 17.39
CA ALA A 21 -0.98 -4.01 18.27
C ALA A 21 -1.63 -2.86 17.50
N SER A 22 -0.87 -2.17 16.64
CA SER A 22 -1.38 -1.06 15.82
C SER A 22 -2.51 -1.51 14.88
N LEU A 23 -2.34 -2.64 14.20
CA LEU A 23 -3.34 -3.16 13.29
C LEU A 23 -4.56 -3.71 14.03
N SER A 24 -4.37 -4.46 15.11
CA SER A 24 -5.45 -4.99 15.95
C SER A 24 -6.35 -3.87 16.47
N ALA A 25 -5.77 -2.86 17.11
CA ALA A 25 -6.49 -1.74 17.68
C ALA A 25 -7.19 -0.87 16.63
N ARG A 26 -6.51 -0.56 15.51
CA ARG A 26 -7.04 0.39 14.52
C ARG A 26 -7.95 -0.25 13.47
N CYS A 27 -7.76 -1.55 13.18
CA CYS A 27 -8.66 -2.31 12.31
C CYS A 27 -9.83 -2.95 13.07
N LYS A 28 -9.82 -2.90 14.41
CA LYS A 28 -10.82 -3.53 15.30
C LYS A 28 -10.88 -5.05 15.09
N MET A 29 -9.71 -5.69 15.04
CA MET A 29 -9.54 -7.10 14.72
C MET A 29 -8.64 -7.77 15.78
N ALA A 30 -9.27 -8.37 16.79
CA ALA A 30 -8.57 -8.95 17.95
C ALA A 30 -7.72 -10.18 17.59
N ASP A 31 -7.97 -10.82 16.45
CA ASP A 31 -7.24 -11.98 15.95
C ASP A 31 -5.88 -11.63 15.32
N ILE A 32 -5.56 -10.34 15.16
CA ILE A 32 -4.25 -9.91 14.67
C ILE A 32 -3.24 -9.98 15.82
N THR A 33 -2.36 -10.98 15.76
CA THR A 33 -1.29 -11.20 16.74
C THR A 33 0.08 -11.22 16.06
N PRO A 34 1.20 -11.10 16.81
CA PRO A 34 2.55 -11.25 16.26
C PRO A 34 2.74 -12.57 15.51
N ALA A 35 2.07 -13.64 15.95
CA ALA A 35 2.11 -14.95 15.31
C ALA A 35 1.56 -14.97 13.88
N CYS A 36 0.72 -14.01 13.50
CA CYS A 36 0.18 -13.86 12.15
C CYS A 36 1.20 -13.28 11.15
N ILE A 37 2.27 -12.65 11.64
CA ILE A 37 3.27 -11.95 10.84
C ILE A 37 4.40 -12.94 10.53
N ARG A 38 4.75 -13.07 9.24
CA ARG A 38 5.90 -13.86 8.80
C ARG A 38 7.19 -13.04 8.89
N THR A 39 7.15 -11.81 8.40
CA THR A 39 8.25 -10.85 8.51
C THR A 39 7.71 -9.42 8.53
N CYS A 40 8.35 -8.55 9.29
CA CYS A 40 8.17 -7.12 9.19
C CYS A 40 9.42 -6.34 9.61
N HIS A 41 9.67 -5.20 8.98
CA HIS A 41 10.78 -4.32 9.34
C HIS A 41 10.55 -2.89 8.84
N ARG A 42 11.18 -1.92 9.52
CA ARG A 42 11.23 -0.51 9.08
C ARG A 42 12.04 -0.39 7.79
N MET A 43 11.55 0.40 6.85
CA MET A 43 12.20 0.64 5.57
C MET A 43 13.06 1.91 5.62
N GLY A 44 14.30 1.79 5.18
CA GLY A 44 15.25 2.91 5.08
C GLY A 44 16.04 3.19 6.36
N LYS A 45 17.00 4.10 6.25
CA LYS A 45 17.84 4.53 7.38
C LYS A 45 17.04 5.38 8.37
N PRO A 46 17.33 5.29 9.68
CA PRO A 46 16.87 6.28 10.64
C PRO A 46 17.14 7.70 10.14
N ARG A 47 16.26 8.63 10.49
CA ARG A 47 16.38 10.03 10.07
C ARG A 47 16.83 10.84 11.28
N ASP A 48 17.81 11.71 11.06
CA ASP A 48 18.42 12.55 12.10
C ASP A 48 17.70 13.90 12.27
N ASP A 49 16.53 14.06 11.65
CA ASP A 49 15.73 15.28 11.75
C ASP A 49 15.18 15.48 13.17
N ALA A 50 14.99 16.72 13.61
CA ALA A 50 14.44 17.05 14.94
C ALA A 50 13.00 16.52 15.17
N ASN A 51 12.24 16.27 14.09
CA ASN A 51 10.92 15.64 14.15
C ASN A 51 10.71 14.71 12.94
N PRO A 52 11.35 13.53 12.93
CA PRO A 52 11.42 12.70 11.75
C PRO A 52 10.06 12.03 11.51
N LYS A 53 9.55 12.11 10.27
CA LYS A 53 8.39 11.30 9.87
C LYS A 53 8.74 9.82 10.06
N PRO A 54 7.91 9.02 10.75
CA PRO A 54 8.22 7.63 11.01
C PRO A 54 8.44 6.84 9.72
N ARG A 55 9.46 5.99 9.70
CA ARG A 55 9.76 5.09 8.59
C ARG A 55 8.61 4.12 8.37
N PRO A 56 8.21 3.87 7.11
CA PRO A 56 7.18 2.90 6.83
C PRO A 56 7.67 1.49 7.18
N ILE A 57 6.75 0.63 7.60
CA ILE A 57 7.06 -0.77 7.90
C ILE A 57 6.50 -1.64 6.78
N VAL A 58 7.34 -2.49 6.21
CA VAL A 58 6.89 -3.52 5.28
C VAL A 58 6.45 -4.75 6.06
N ILE A 59 5.34 -5.37 5.66
CA ILE A 59 4.74 -6.49 6.36
C ILE A 59 4.41 -7.62 5.38
N LYS A 60 4.87 -8.82 5.72
CA LYS A 60 4.44 -10.07 5.10
C LYS A 60 3.68 -10.89 6.16
N PHE A 61 2.39 -11.12 5.91
CA PHE A 61 1.57 -12.01 6.73
C PHE A 61 1.83 -13.47 6.35
N LYS A 62 1.54 -14.39 7.28
CA LYS A 62 1.58 -15.84 7.03
C LYS A 62 0.39 -16.29 6.18
N ASP A 63 -0.77 -15.70 6.41
CA ASP A 63 -2.02 -16.00 5.72
C ASP A 63 -2.45 -14.85 4.79
N VAL A 64 -2.78 -15.19 3.55
CA VAL A 64 -3.29 -14.26 2.54
C VAL A 64 -4.70 -13.80 2.89
N SER A 65 -5.56 -14.70 3.41
CA SER A 65 -6.93 -14.35 3.78
C SER A 65 -6.98 -13.31 4.90
N LEU A 66 -6.14 -13.45 5.93
CA LEU A 66 -5.97 -12.41 6.94
C LEU A 66 -5.46 -11.09 6.34
N ARG A 67 -4.45 -11.13 5.45
CA ARG A 67 -3.96 -9.93 4.76
C ARG A 67 -5.10 -9.20 4.06
N ASP A 68 -5.98 -9.92 3.38
CA ASP A 68 -7.10 -9.35 2.62
C ASP A 68 -8.16 -8.75 3.53
N ARG A 69 -8.47 -9.41 4.66
CA ARG A 69 -9.34 -8.83 5.70
C ARG A 69 -8.80 -7.52 6.23
N ILE A 70 -7.51 -7.45 6.56
CA ILE A 70 -6.83 -6.22 7.00
C ILE A 70 -6.90 -5.15 5.89
N TRP A 71 -6.64 -5.52 4.64
CA TRP A 71 -6.72 -4.60 3.51
C TRP A 71 -8.11 -4.00 3.34
N ASN A 72 -9.16 -4.80 3.50
CA ASN A 72 -10.54 -4.34 3.42
C ASN A 72 -10.95 -3.50 4.64
N ALA A 73 -10.39 -3.80 5.81
CA ALA A 73 -10.62 -3.05 7.04
C ALA A 73 -9.92 -1.68 7.04
N LYS A 74 -8.92 -1.42 6.17
CA LYS A 74 -8.10 -0.20 6.17
C LYS A 74 -8.87 1.14 6.19
N LYS A 75 -10.14 1.14 5.77
CA LYS A 75 -11.04 2.31 5.87
C LYS A 75 -11.19 2.84 7.30
N THR A 76 -11.05 1.97 8.31
CA THR A 76 -11.09 2.35 9.73
C THR A 76 -9.88 3.18 10.16
N LEU A 77 -8.82 3.20 9.36
CA LEU A 77 -7.60 3.99 9.63
C LEU A 77 -7.78 5.47 9.30
N LYS A 78 -8.84 5.85 8.57
CA LYS A 78 -9.10 7.25 8.22
C LYS A 78 -9.21 8.09 9.49
N GLY A 79 -8.41 9.16 9.57
CA GLY A 79 -8.33 10.06 10.73
C GLY A 79 -7.28 9.66 11.79
N THR A 80 -6.66 8.48 11.70
CA THR A 80 -5.70 7.99 12.70
C THR A 80 -4.24 8.38 12.44
N LYS A 81 -3.96 9.13 11.37
CA LYS A 81 -2.62 9.40 10.79
C LYS A 81 -1.85 8.16 10.31
N ILE A 82 -2.41 6.97 10.46
CA ILE A 82 -1.87 5.71 9.93
C ILE A 82 -2.51 5.42 8.57
N THR A 83 -1.71 4.95 7.61
CA THR A 83 -2.22 4.50 6.31
C THR A 83 -1.66 3.15 5.93
N LEU A 84 -2.44 2.39 5.14
CA LEU A 84 -2.03 1.13 4.54
C LEU A 84 -1.96 1.29 3.01
N SER A 85 -0.85 0.84 2.43
CA SER A 85 -0.65 0.76 0.98
C SER A 85 -0.07 -0.60 0.60
N GLU A 86 -0.11 -0.95 -0.68
CA GLU A 86 0.61 -2.15 -1.14
C GLU A 86 2.11 -1.87 -1.25
N PHE A 87 2.90 -2.90 -0.99
CA PHE A 87 4.32 -2.90 -1.33
C PHE A 87 4.49 -3.39 -2.77
N LEU A 88 4.63 -2.45 -3.70
CA LEU A 88 4.90 -2.75 -5.11
C LEU A 88 6.42 -2.82 -5.36
N THR A 89 6.83 -3.68 -6.29
CA THR A 89 8.21 -3.66 -6.80
C THR A 89 8.47 -2.32 -7.51
N LYS A 90 9.73 -1.88 -7.59
CA LYS A 90 10.09 -0.61 -8.23
C LYS A 90 9.51 -0.45 -9.65
N PRO A 91 9.57 -1.46 -10.55
CA PRO A 91 8.95 -1.34 -11.87
C PRO A 91 7.43 -1.15 -11.82
N ARG A 92 6.73 -1.89 -10.95
CA ARG A 92 5.27 -1.77 -10.77
C ARG A 92 4.90 -0.43 -10.14
N HIS A 93 5.66 0.02 -9.15
CA HIS A 93 5.45 1.34 -8.55
C HIS A 93 5.61 2.45 -9.59
N ASN A 94 6.62 2.37 -10.45
CA ASN A 94 6.80 3.32 -11.55
C ASN A 94 5.61 3.28 -12.52
N ALA A 95 5.17 2.10 -12.94
CA ALA A 95 3.98 1.95 -13.78
C ALA A 95 2.73 2.56 -13.11
N PHE A 96 2.58 2.38 -11.80
CA PHE A 96 1.47 2.95 -11.04
C PHE A 96 1.49 4.48 -11.00
N LEU A 97 2.67 5.09 -10.82
CA LEU A 97 2.81 6.55 -10.85
C LEU A 97 2.49 7.12 -12.23
N VAL A 98 3.02 6.51 -13.30
CA VAL A 98 2.74 6.96 -14.67
C VAL A 98 1.25 6.77 -15.02
N ALA A 99 0.62 5.68 -14.57
CA ALA A 99 -0.82 5.47 -14.76
C ALA A 99 -1.66 6.54 -14.07
N ARG A 100 -1.28 6.95 -12.84
CA ARG A 100 -1.97 8.01 -12.09
C ARG A 100 -1.80 9.39 -12.71
N ASP A 101 -0.64 9.67 -13.28
CA ASP A 101 -0.42 10.89 -14.07
C ASP A 101 -1.33 10.88 -15.30
N TYR A 102 -1.39 9.75 -16.02
CA TYR A 102 -2.12 9.66 -17.28
C TYR A 102 -3.64 9.66 -17.13
N PHE A 103 -4.18 8.76 -16.31
CA PHE A 103 -5.62 8.51 -16.16
C PHE A 103 -6.25 9.19 -14.93
N GLY A 104 -5.44 9.81 -14.08
CA GLY A 104 -5.86 10.44 -12.84
C GLY A 104 -5.79 9.52 -11.61
N VAL A 105 -5.62 10.14 -10.44
CA VAL A 105 -5.43 9.45 -9.16
C VAL A 105 -6.63 8.60 -8.77
N SER A 106 -7.85 9.11 -8.96
CA SER A 106 -9.10 8.42 -8.59
C SER A 106 -9.41 7.22 -9.49
N SER A 107 -8.84 7.19 -10.69
CA SER A 107 -9.03 6.15 -11.71
C SER A 107 -8.09 4.98 -11.53
N CYS A 108 -7.04 5.11 -10.72
CA CYS A 108 -5.95 4.14 -10.59
C CYS A 108 -5.80 3.68 -9.15
N TRP A 109 -5.90 2.38 -8.91
CA TRP A 109 -5.67 1.78 -7.59
C TRP A 109 -4.85 0.49 -7.70
N THR A 110 -4.37 -0.02 -6.57
CA THR A 110 -3.66 -1.30 -6.53
C THR A 110 -4.51 -2.34 -5.82
N ARG A 111 -4.43 -3.57 -6.30
CA ARG A 111 -4.94 -4.75 -5.61
C ARG A 111 -4.07 -5.94 -5.97
N ASP A 112 -3.71 -6.71 -4.96
CA ASP A 112 -2.95 -7.98 -5.08
C ASP A 112 -1.66 -7.83 -5.91
N GLY A 113 -0.94 -6.73 -5.65
CA GLY A 113 0.31 -6.40 -6.34
C GLY A 113 0.14 -5.92 -7.79
N CYS A 114 -1.09 -5.76 -8.26
CA CYS A 114 -1.43 -5.36 -9.62
C CYS A 114 -2.04 -3.96 -9.64
N ILE A 115 -1.91 -3.29 -10.77
CA ILE A 115 -2.48 -1.94 -10.97
C ILE A 115 -3.80 -2.13 -11.70
N HIS A 116 -4.85 -1.51 -11.17
CA HIS A 116 -6.15 -1.45 -11.79
C HIS A 116 -6.44 -0.02 -12.24
N ILE A 117 -6.93 0.12 -13.46
CA ILE A 117 -7.22 1.40 -14.12
C ILE A 117 -8.67 1.37 -14.57
N LYS A 118 -9.44 2.40 -14.22
CA LYS A 118 -10.74 2.67 -14.80
C LYS A 118 -10.58 3.78 -15.84
N THR A 119 -10.92 3.47 -17.08
CA THR A 119 -10.85 4.43 -18.19
C THR A 119 -12.14 5.23 -18.31
N ILE A 120 -12.14 6.27 -19.16
CA ILE A 120 -13.26 7.24 -19.26
C ILE A 120 -14.54 6.62 -19.83
N ASP A 121 -14.40 5.62 -20.70
CA ASP A 121 -15.48 4.76 -21.21
C ASP A 121 -16.06 3.83 -20.13
N GLY A 122 -15.49 3.83 -18.92
CA GLY A 122 -15.93 3.02 -17.80
C GLY A 122 -15.31 1.62 -17.75
N SER A 123 -14.54 1.21 -18.76
CA SER A 123 -13.88 -0.10 -18.77
C SER A 123 -12.78 -0.17 -17.71
N ARG A 124 -12.46 -1.39 -17.27
CA ARG A 124 -11.50 -1.65 -16.19
C ARG A 124 -10.40 -2.57 -16.68
N HIS A 125 -9.17 -2.14 -16.49
CA HIS A 125 -7.98 -2.81 -16.97
C HIS A 125 -7.08 -3.18 -15.80
N LYS A 126 -6.45 -4.36 -15.89
CA LYS A 126 -5.41 -4.82 -14.96
C LYS A 126 -4.08 -4.80 -15.70
N ILE A 127 -3.07 -4.17 -15.12
CA ILE A 127 -1.70 -4.16 -15.65
C ILE A 127 -0.68 -4.41 -14.54
N GLU A 128 0.52 -4.84 -14.92
CA GLU A 128 1.64 -5.10 -14.02
C GLU A 128 2.94 -4.44 -14.51
N SER A 129 2.92 -3.77 -15.65
CA SER A 129 4.12 -3.20 -16.28
C SER A 129 3.86 -1.89 -17.03
N LEU A 130 4.95 -1.16 -17.31
CA LEU A 130 4.90 0.02 -18.17
C LEU A 130 4.54 -0.32 -19.62
N ALA A 131 4.96 -1.49 -20.13
CA ALA A 131 4.64 -1.91 -21.49
C ALA A 131 3.14 -2.13 -21.69
N GLU A 132 2.46 -2.74 -20.71
CA GLU A 132 0.99 -2.88 -20.73
C GLU A 132 0.30 -1.52 -20.58
N LEU A 133 0.85 -0.61 -19.76
CA LEU A 133 0.34 0.75 -19.65
C LEU A 133 0.38 1.48 -21.00
N GLN A 134 1.50 1.38 -21.72
CA GLN A 134 1.66 2.02 -23.03
C GLN A 134 0.64 1.52 -24.04
N LYS A 135 0.41 0.20 -24.11
CA LYS A 135 -0.63 -0.39 -24.95
C LYS A 135 -2.02 0.15 -24.62
N LEU A 136 -2.30 0.32 -23.33
CA LEU A 136 -3.57 0.86 -22.86
C LEU A 136 -3.72 2.34 -23.24
N GLN A 137 -2.67 3.15 -23.09
CA GLN A 137 -2.64 4.55 -23.49
C GLN A 137 -2.89 4.75 -25.00
N THR A 138 -2.32 3.89 -25.84
CA THR A 138 -2.59 3.90 -27.29
C THR A 138 -4.06 3.63 -27.59
N SER A 139 -4.69 2.73 -26.83
CA SER A 139 -6.09 2.37 -27.03
C SER A 139 -7.05 3.40 -26.42
N HIS A 140 -6.61 4.16 -25.42
CA HIS A 140 -7.40 5.15 -24.67
C HIS A 140 -6.62 6.46 -24.55
N PRO A 141 -6.42 7.19 -25.67
CA PRO A 141 -5.67 8.43 -25.66
C PRO A 141 -6.35 9.48 -24.78
N ARG A 142 -5.56 10.33 -24.12
CA ARG A 142 -6.09 11.54 -23.46
C ARG A 142 -6.90 12.33 -24.49
N SER A 143 -8.18 12.54 -24.21
CA SER A 143 -8.98 13.52 -24.95
C SER A 143 -8.26 14.85 -24.89
N GLN A 144 -7.90 15.41 -26.04
CA GLN A 144 -7.38 16.78 -26.13
C GLN A 144 -8.47 17.69 -25.57
N VAL A 145 -8.13 18.41 -24.50
CA VAL A 145 -8.92 19.54 -24.00
C VAL A 145 -8.61 20.75 -24.87
#